data_AF-A0A6L7X578-F1
#
_entry.id   AF-A0A6L7X578-F1
#
_cell.length_a   1.000
_cell.length_b   1.000
_cell.length_c   1.000
_cell.angle_alpha   90.00
_cell.angle_beta   90.00
_cell.angle_gamma   90.00
#
_symmetry.space_group_name_H-M   'P 1'
#
loop_
_entity.id
_entity.type
_entity.pdbx_description
1 polymer ?
#
loop_
_entity_poly.entity_id
_entity_poly.type
_entity_poly.pdbx_seq_one_letter_code
_entity_poly.pdbx_strand_id
1 'polypeptide(L)'
;MHAKAAALVHAVASNHGFADGNKRTAVYLVELLIRRSGYRLTPTDPELTDVVLQVANRAISKEGLTQWFRPRIVRAAPDDAGTAHRSPT
;
A
#
# COMPACT_ATOMS: atom_id res chain seq x y z
N MET A 1 -11.76 4.40 2.24
CA MET A 1 -10.63 3.72 1.58
C MET A 1 -9.32 3.88 2.36
N HIS A 2 -8.84 5.12 2.56
CA HIS A 2 -7.56 5.43 3.22
C HIS A 2 -7.30 4.71 4.56
N ALA A 3 -8.26 4.75 5.49
CA ALA A 3 -8.12 4.09 6.79
C ALA A 3 -8.02 2.55 6.68
N LYS A 4 -8.66 1.95 5.67
CA LYS A 4 -8.56 0.50 5.41
C LYS A 4 -7.17 0.14 4.88
N ALA A 5 -6.64 0.93 3.94
CA ALA A 5 -5.28 0.78 3.43
C ALA A 5 -4.24 0.91 4.55
N ALA A 6 -4.35 1.95 5.38
CA ALA A 6 -3.46 2.16 6.51
C ALA A 6 -3.51 1.02 7.54
N ALA A 7 -4.71 0.55 7.88
CA ALA A 7 -4.88 -0.58 8.79
C ALA A 7 -4.21 -1.86 8.26
N LEU A 8 -4.38 -2.16 6.96
CA LEU A 8 -3.79 -3.33 6.33
C LEU A 8 -2.26 -3.28 6.34
N VAL A 9 -1.67 -2.16 5.90
CA VAL A 9 -0.22 -1.99 5.90
C VAL A 9 0.35 -2.07 7.31
N HIS A 10 -0.26 -1.38 8.28
CA HIS A 10 0.20 -1.40 9.66
C HIS A 10 0.09 -2.80 10.29
N ALA A 11 -0.98 -3.55 9.99
CA ALA A 11 -1.12 -4.91 10.49
C ALA A 11 -0.08 -5.87 9.90
N VAL A 12 0.25 -5.75 8.62
CA VAL A 12 1.16 -6.69 7.93
C VAL A 12 2.63 -6.31 8.14
N ALA A 13 2.98 -5.03 8.03
CA ALA A 13 4.37 -4.59 8.13
C ALA A 13 4.91 -4.58 9.56
N SER A 14 4.05 -4.39 10.57
CA SER A 14 4.44 -4.41 11.98
C SER A 14 4.36 -5.79 12.63
N ASN A 15 3.75 -6.77 11.95
CA ASN A 15 3.62 -8.12 12.47
C ASN A 15 4.72 -9.02 11.92
N HIS A 16 5.31 -9.86 12.77
CA HIS A 16 6.28 -10.89 12.36
C HIS A 16 5.58 -12.15 11.85
N GLY A 17 4.60 -11.97 10.94
CA GLY A 17 3.77 -13.06 10.44
C GLY A 17 4.51 -14.02 9.50
N PHE A 18 5.58 -13.54 8.87
CA PHE A 18 6.49 -14.33 8.03
C PHE A 18 7.93 -14.24 8.56
N ALA A 19 8.71 -15.29 8.29
CA ALA A 19 10.15 -15.34 8.60
C ALA A 19 10.93 -14.21 7.89
N ASP A 20 10.55 -13.89 6.65
CA ASP A 20 10.97 -12.69 5.91
C ASP A 20 9.83 -12.25 4.98
N GLY A 21 9.89 -11.02 4.47
CA GLY A 21 9.02 -10.54 3.41
C GLY A 21 7.81 -9.75 3.87
N ASN A 22 7.57 -9.57 5.18
CA ASN A 22 6.42 -8.82 5.72
C ASN A 22 6.20 -7.46 5.02
N LYS A 23 7.28 -6.72 4.77
CA LYS A 23 7.26 -5.42 4.07
C LYS A 23 6.81 -5.55 2.61
N ARG A 24 7.37 -6.50 1.86
CA ARG A 24 6.98 -6.77 0.46
C ARG A 24 5.52 -7.22 0.38
N THR A 25 5.10 -8.10 1.29
CA THR A 25 3.71 -8.54 1.38
C THR A 25 2.75 -7.38 1.68
N ALA A 26 3.12 -6.46 2.57
CA ALA A 26 2.31 -5.28 2.87
C ALA A 26 2.09 -4.39 1.63
N VAL A 27 3.14 -4.20 0.81
CA VAL A 27 3.09 -3.45 -0.46
C VAL A 27 2.09 -4.11 -1.43
N TYR A 28 2.24 -5.40 -1.71
CA TYR A 28 1.34 -6.09 -2.65
C TYR A 28 -0.11 -6.12 -2.17
N LEU A 29 -0.32 -6.33 -0.87
CA LEU A 29 -1.66 -6.39 -0.30
C LEU A 29 -2.37 -5.03 -0.36
N VAL A 30 -1.67 -3.93 -0.09
CA VAL A 30 -2.29 -2.60 -0.16
C VAL A 30 -2.61 -2.20 -1.60
N GLU A 31 -1.73 -2.54 -2.56
CA GLU A 31 -1.98 -2.30 -3.98
C GLU A 31 -3.21 -3.09 -4.45
N LEU A 32 -3.27 -4.40 -4.12
CA LEU A 32 -4.39 -5.27 -4.48
C LEU A 32 -5.71 -4.75 -3.89
N LEU A 33 -5.72 -4.38 -2.60
CA LEU A 33 -6.89 -3.83 -1.93
C LEU A 33 -7.42 -2.59 -2.64
N ILE A 34 -6.53 -1.65 -2.97
CA ILE A 34 -6.87 -0.38 -3.62
C ILE A 34 -7.46 -0.63 -5.00
N ARG A 35 -6.80 -1.46 -5.81
CA ARG A 35 -7.24 -1.82 -7.17
C ARG A 35 -8.59 -2.52 -7.17
N ARG A 36 -8.77 -3.53 -6.30
CA ARG A 36 -10.05 -4.25 -6.15
C ARG A 36 -11.18 -3.36 -5.65
N SER A 37 -10.85 -2.25 -5.00
CA SER A 37 -11.83 -1.26 -4.53
C SER A 37 -12.18 -0.20 -5.58
N GLY A 38 -11.65 -0.26 -6.80
CA GLY A 38 -11.89 0.75 -7.85
C GLY A 38 -11.08 2.04 -7.67
N TYR A 39 -9.95 1.96 -6.98
CA TYR A 39 -9.02 3.06 -6.78
C TYR A 39 -7.65 2.72 -7.35
N ARG A 40 -6.78 3.71 -7.49
CA ARG A 40 -5.36 3.53 -7.79
C ARG A 40 -4.49 4.34 -6.82
N LEU A 41 -3.26 3.89 -6.67
CA LEU A 41 -2.20 4.62 -5.99
C LEU A 41 -1.55 5.59 -6.98
N THR A 42 -1.30 6.81 -6.54
CA THR A 42 -0.41 7.76 -7.22
C THR A 42 1.07 7.71 -6.81
N PRO A 43 1.49 7.21 -5.62
CA PRO A 43 2.91 7.12 -5.30
C PRO A 43 3.61 6.08 -6.18
N THR A 44 4.90 6.33 -6.41
CA THR A 44 5.83 5.41 -7.05
C THR A 44 6.15 4.21 -6.15
N ASP A 45 6.64 3.11 -6.72
CA ASP A 45 7.05 1.93 -5.95
C ASP A 45 8.10 2.24 -4.87
N PRO A 46 9.10 3.12 -5.10
CA PRO A 46 10.02 3.55 -4.04
C PRO A 46 9.33 4.30 -2.90
N GLU A 47 8.41 5.22 -3.18
CA GLU A 47 7.67 5.96 -2.15
C GLU A 47 6.80 5.03 -1.30
N LEU A 48 6.18 4.04 -1.94
CA LEU A 48 5.35 3.05 -1.26
C LEU A 48 6.22 2.11 -0.39
N THR A 49 7.38 1.72 -0.89
CA THR A 49 8.35 0.91 -0.12
C THR A 49 8.88 1.67 1.09
N ASP A 50 9.22 2.95 0.90
CA ASP A 50 9.74 3.81 1.97
C ASP A 50 8.71 4.00 3.09
N VAL A 51 7.45 4.33 2.76
CA VAL A 51 6.43 4.51 3.80
C VAL A 51 6.15 3.20 4.56
N VAL A 52 6.20 2.05 3.89
CA VAL A 52 6.07 0.73 4.54
C VAL A 52 7.26 0.43 5.47
N LEU A 53 8.46 0.84 5.08
CA LEU A 53 9.64 0.74 5.94
C LEU A 53 9.51 1.64 7.18
N GLN A 54 9.01 2.87 7.03
CA GLN A 54 8.72 3.77 8.14
C GLN A 54 7.72 3.15 9.13
N VAL A 55 6.68 2.45 8.63
CA VAL A 55 5.72 1.71 9.47
C VAL A 55 6.40 0.58 10.24
N ALA A 56 7.22 -0.22 9.57
CA ALA A 56 7.96 -1.33 10.21
C ALA A 56 8.91 -0.81 11.31
N ASN A 57 9.49 0.36 11.11
CA ASN A 57 10.37 1.02 12.07
C ASN A 57 9.62 1.84 13.13
N ARG A 58 8.27 1.82 13.14
CA ARG A 58 7.41 2.62 14.03
C ARG A 58 7.62 4.14 13.93
N ALA A 59 8.17 4.62 12.81
CA ALA A 59 8.40 6.04 12.55
C ALA A 59 7.12 6.78 12.14
N ILE A 60 6.11 6.06 11.64
CA ILE A 60 4.79 6.60 11.30
C ILE A 60 3.69 5.78 11.97
N SER A 61 2.74 6.46 12.60
CA SER A 61 1.57 5.81 13.20
C SER A 61 0.56 5.39 12.13
N LYS A 62 -0.40 4.53 12.50
CA LYS A 62 -1.54 4.20 11.64
C LYS A 62 -2.34 5.43 11.21
N GLU A 63 -2.52 6.40 12.10
CA GLU A 63 -3.19 7.66 11.82
C GLU A 63 -2.37 8.50 10.84
N GLY A 64 -1.06 8.61 11.06
CA GLY A 64 -0.13 9.27 10.15
C GLY A 64 -0.13 8.64 8.75
N LEU A 65 -0.13 7.32 8.68
CA LEU A 65 -0.22 6.57 7.43
C LEU A 65 -1.56 6.80 6.72
N THR A 66 -2.65 6.92 7.48
CA THR A 66 -3.97 7.29 6.92
C THR A 66 -3.91 8.67 6.26
N GLN A 67 -3.25 9.64 6.89
CA GLN A 67 -3.05 10.97 6.30
C GLN A 67 -2.15 10.91 5.07
N TRP A 68 -1.10 10.09 5.09
CA TRP A 68 -0.21 9.88 3.94
C TRP A 68 -0.98 9.34 2.73
N PHE A 69 -1.92 8.42 2.94
CA PHE A 69 -2.74 7.86 1.86
C PHE A 69 -3.80 8.83 1.29
N ARG A 70 -4.28 9.83 2.04
CA ARG A 70 -5.38 10.71 1.61
C ARG A 70 -5.17 11.38 0.25
N PRO A 71 -4.04 12.05 -0.01
CA PRO A 71 -3.79 12.66 -1.32
C PRO A 71 -3.33 11.65 -2.39
N ARG A 72 -3.11 10.39 -2.00
CA ARG A 72 -2.39 9.38 -2.79
C ARG A 72 -3.26 8.23 -3.30
N ILE A 73 -4.51 8.14 -2.85
CA ILE A 73 -5.49 7.19 -3.34
C ILE A 73 -6.55 7.96 -4.09
N VAL A 74 -6.64 7.71 -5.39
CA VAL A 74 -7.59 8.37 -6.29
C VAL A 74 -8.50 7.35 -6.95
N ARG A 75 -9.71 7.77 -7.33
CA ARG A 75 -10.64 6.88 -8.03
C ARG A 75 -10.02 6.47 -9.37
N ALA A 76 -10.04 5.17 -9.64
CA ALA A 76 -9.56 4.64 -10.91
C ALA A 76 -10.52 5.07 -12.04
N ALA A 77 -9.98 5.35 -13.22
CA ALA A 77 -10.80 5.52 -14.41
C ALA A 77 -11.44 4.16 -14.79
N PRO A 78 -12.55 4.14 -15.53
CA PRO A 78 -13.21 2.89 -15.94
C PRO A 78 -12.28 1.89 -16.64
N ASP A 79 -11.25 2.39 -17.33
CA ASP A 79 -10.33 1.59 -18.16
C ASP A 79 -9.09 1.07 -17.38
N ASP A 80 -8.87 1.55 -16.14
CA ASP A 80 -7.72 1.18 -15.30
C ASP A 80 -7.88 -0.21 -14.65
N ALA A 81 -9.08 -0.82 -14.72
CA ALA A 81 -9.38 -2.09 -14.07
C ALA A 81 -8.68 -3.31 -14.72
N GLY A 82 -8.10 -3.15 -15.91
CA GLY A 82 -7.63 -4.26 -16.76
C GLY A 82 -6.13 -4.36 -17.03
N THR A 83 -5.32 -3.34 -16.75
CA THR A 83 -3.91 -3.39 -17.17
C THR A 83 -3.04 -4.08 -16.12
N ALA A 84 -2.82 -5.38 -16.32
CA ALA A 84 -1.82 -6.15 -15.60
C ALA A 84 -0.44 -5.47 -15.73
N HIS A 85 0.22 -5.23 -14.60
CA HIS A 85 1.64 -4.90 -14.53
C HIS A 85 2.43 -6.05 -15.15
N ARG A 86 2.77 -5.92 -16.43
CA ARG A 86 3.79 -6.78 -17.06
C ARG A 86 5.13 -6.17 -16.67
N SER A 87 5.83 -6.81 -15.74
CA SER A 87 7.25 -6.51 -15.51
C SER A 87 8.02 -6.81 -16.81
N PRO A 88 8.92 -5.93 -17.28
CA PRO A 88 9.86 -6.31 -18.34
C PRO A 88 10.91 -7.26 -17.75
N THR A 89 11.19 -8.33 -18.49
CA THR A 89 12.28 -9.29 -18.30
C THR A 89 13.65 -8.63 -18.33
#